data_AF-A0A1J7CZS8-F1
#
_entry.id   AF-A0A1J7CZS8-F1
#
_cell.length_a   1.000
_cell.length_b   1.000
_cell.length_c   1.000
_cell.angle_alpha   90.00
_cell.angle_beta   90.00
_cell.angle_gamma   90.00
#
_symmetry.space_group_name_H-M   'P 1'
#
loop_
_entity.id
_entity.type
_entity.pdbx_description
1 polymer ?
#
loop_
_entity_poly.entity_id
_entity_poly.type
_entity_poly.pdbx_seq_one_letter_code
_entity_poly.pdbx_strand_id
1 'polypeptide(L)'
;IRKNLKAFIDSLPTDEHRPLEITINDSKRNLQQNNLFHVLCTDVSRQVLWADKPRSMLDWKALFVSGHAIATGRPGEVVTGLEGEFCSIRE
;
A
#
# COMPACT_ATOMS: atom_id res chain seq x y z
N ILE A 1 -4.49 20.22 -15.35
CA ILE A 1 -4.31 19.67 -13.98
C ILE A 1 -4.92 20.58 -12.92
N ARG A 2 -4.40 21.81 -12.68
CA ARG A 2 -4.93 22.74 -11.65
C ARG A 2 -6.44 23.04 -11.77
N LYS A 3 -6.94 23.28 -12.98
CA LYS A 3 -8.37 23.54 -13.23
C LYS A 3 -9.25 22.33 -12.86
N ASN A 4 -8.80 21.12 -13.21
CA ASN A 4 -9.51 19.87 -12.92
C ASN A 4 -9.54 19.60 -11.41
N LEU A 5 -8.42 19.85 -10.70
CA LEU A 5 -8.35 19.69 -9.25
C LEU A 5 -9.35 20.61 -8.54
N LYS A 6 -9.43 21.88 -8.95
CA LYS A 6 -10.41 22.83 -8.40
C LYS A 6 -11.84 22.35 -8.62
N ALA A 7 -12.18 22.01 -9.86
CA ALA A 7 -13.51 21.50 -10.19
C ALA A 7 -13.87 20.23 -9.41
N PHE A 8 -12.89 19.35 -9.15
CA PHE A 8 -13.10 18.17 -8.31
C PHE A 8 -13.38 18.54 -6.85
N ILE A 9 -12.56 19.41 -6.25
CA ILE A 9 -12.74 19.87 -4.87
C ILE A 9 -14.12 20.55 -4.70
N ASP A 10 -14.51 21.41 -5.65
CA ASP A 10 -15.80 22.11 -5.64
C ASP A 10 -17.00 21.14 -5.74
N SER A 11 -16.79 19.92 -6.25
CA SER A 11 -17.84 18.89 -6.40
C SER A 11 -18.01 17.99 -5.17
N LEU A 12 -17.12 18.06 -4.18
CA LEU A 12 -17.16 17.18 -3.01
C LEU A 12 -18.26 17.62 -2.02
N PRO A 13 -19.08 16.68 -1.50
CA PRO A 13 -20.08 17.00 -0.50
C PRO A 13 -19.43 17.35 0.84
N THR A 14 -19.87 18.43 1.48
CA THR A 14 -19.40 18.84 2.81
C THR A 14 -20.40 18.40 3.89
N ASP A 15 -19.90 17.71 4.92
CA ASP A 15 -20.67 17.29 6.10
C ASP A 15 -19.93 17.75 7.36
N GLU A 16 -20.61 18.50 8.23
CA GLU A 16 -20.04 18.99 9.49
C GLU A 16 -19.67 17.85 10.46
N HIS A 17 -20.32 16.69 10.34
CA HIS A 17 -20.02 15.51 11.16
C HIS A 17 -18.91 14.63 10.58
N ARG A 18 -18.55 14.83 9.31
CA ARG A 18 -17.48 14.10 8.60
C ARG A 18 -16.68 15.05 7.71
N PRO A 19 -15.80 15.87 8.31
CA PRO A 19 -15.04 16.86 7.57
C PRO A 19 -14.10 16.17 6.57
N LEU A 20 -13.96 16.76 5.39
CA LEU A 20 -13.01 16.33 4.39
C LEU A 20 -11.66 17.00 4.63
N GLU A 21 -10.59 16.19 4.70
CA GLU A 21 -9.22 16.69 4.82
C GLU A 21 -8.54 16.73 3.45
N ILE A 22 -7.92 17.85 3.11
CA ILE A 22 -7.17 18.04 1.86
C ILE A 22 -5.72 18.36 2.20
N THR A 23 -4.80 17.49 1.80
CA THR A 23 -3.35 17.70 1.95
C THR A 23 -2.69 17.98 0.61
N ILE A 24 -1.99 19.11 0.50
CA ILE A 24 -1.21 19.49 -0.69
C ILE A 24 0.27 19.46 -0.32
N ASN A 25 1.04 18.66 -1.03
CA ASN A 25 2.47 18.48 -0.79
C ASN A 25 3.24 18.55 -2.11
N ASP A 26 4.53 18.89 -2.04
CA ASP A 26 5.42 18.76 -3.18
C ASP A 26 5.50 17.30 -3.63
N SER A 27 5.53 17.11 -4.95
CA SER A 27 5.76 15.80 -5.55
C SER A 27 7.15 15.31 -5.17
N LYS A 28 7.21 14.40 -4.20
CA LYS A 28 8.44 13.63 -3.94
C LYS A 28 8.52 12.50 -4.96
N ARG A 29 9.71 12.28 -5.54
CA ARG A 29 9.97 11.18 -6.50
C ARG A 29 9.52 9.81 -5.94
N ASN A 30 9.64 9.62 -4.62
CA ASN A 30 9.21 8.41 -3.93
C ASN A 30 7.68 8.24 -3.84
N LEU A 31 6.88 9.32 -3.90
CA LEU A 31 5.43 9.24 -3.77
C LEU A 31 4.79 8.58 -4.99
N GLN A 32 5.29 8.90 -6.19
CA GLN A 32 4.84 8.26 -7.43
C GLN A 32 5.22 6.77 -7.45
N GLN A 33 6.42 6.43 -6.99
CA GLN A 33 6.89 5.05 -6.90
C GLN A 33 6.07 4.25 -5.88
N ASN A 34 5.81 4.80 -4.70
CA ASN A 34 4.98 4.17 -3.67
C ASN A 34 3.54 3.96 -4.17
N ASN A 35 2.94 4.97 -4.81
CA ASN A 35 1.60 4.85 -5.37
C ASN A 35 1.55 3.76 -6.45
N LEU A 36 2.54 3.72 -7.35
CA LEU A 36 2.63 2.68 -8.37
C LEU A 36 2.73 1.28 -7.73
N PHE A 37 3.57 1.13 -6.70
CA PHE A 37 3.72 -0.15 -6.00
C PHE A 37 2.40 -0.63 -5.37
N HIS A 38 1.64 0.28 -4.75
CA HIS A 38 0.32 -0.05 -4.20
C HIS A 38 -0.69 -0.44 -5.29
N VAL A 39 -0.67 0.21 -6.45
CA VAL A 39 -1.50 -0.18 -7.60
C VAL A 39 -1.14 -1.58 -8.09
N LEU A 40 0.16 -1.90 -8.22
CA LEU A 40 0.62 -3.23 -8.62
C LEU A 40 0.18 -4.32 -7.62
N CYS A 41 0.30 -4.07 -6.32
CA CYS A 41 -0.19 -5.01 -5.29
C CYS A 41 -1.71 -5.24 -5.42
N THR A 42 -2.47 -4.17 -5.70
CA THR A 42 -3.93 -4.25 -5.89
C THR A 42 -4.27 -5.04 -7.15
N ASP A 43 -3.54 -4.82 -8.23
CA ASP A 43 -3.78 -5.49 -9.50
C ASP A 43 -3.54 -7.01 -9.39
N VAL A 44 -2.41 -7.41 -8.81
CA VAL A 44 -2.07 -8.82 -8.59
C VAL A 44 -3.08 -9.50 -7.66
N SER A 45 -3.56 -8.80 -6.61
CA SER A 45 -4.59 -9.33 -5.70
C SER A 45 -5.90 -9.73 -6.39
N ARG A 46 -6.20 -9.14 -7.55
CA ARG A 46 -7.41 -9.41 -8.33
C ARG A 46 -7.22 -10.55 -9.34
N GLN A 47 -5.98 -10.86 -9.69
CA GLN A 47 -5.67 -11.73 -10.83
C GLN A 47 -5.01 -13.05 -10.43
N VAL A 48 -4.31 -13.10 -9.29
CA VAL A 48 -3.40 -14.22 -8.95
C VAL A 48 -3.76 -14.84 -7.60
N LEU A 49 -3.79 -16.17 -7.57
CA LEU A 49 -3.83 -16.96 -6.34
C LEU A 49 -2.41 -17.26 -5.84
N TRP A 50 -2.20 -17.21 -4.54
CA TRP A 50 -0.93 -17.57 -3.90
C TRP A 50 -1.12 -18.66 -2.86
N ALA A 51 -0.43 -19.79 -3.06
CA ALA A 51 -0.65 -21.03 -2.31
C ALA A 51 -2.15 -21.42 -2.30
N ASP A 52 -2.71 -21.50 -3.52
CA ASP A 52 -4.10 -21.87 -3.81
C ASP A 52 -5.18 -21.02 -3.13
N LYS A 53 -4.83 -19.80 -2.68
CA LYS A 53 -5.76 -18.88 -2.02
C LYS A 53 -5.64 -17.46 -2.57
N PRO A 54 -6.76 -16.71 -2.64
CA PRO A 54 -6.69 -15.29 -2.91
C PRO A 54 -6.00 -14.59 -1.73
N ARG A 55 -5.29 -13.50 -2.04
CA ARG A 55 -4.58 -12.67 -1.07
C ARG A 55 -5.00 -11.23 -1.24
N SER A 56 -5.14 -10.50 -0.14
CA SER A 56 -5.46 -9.08 -0.17
C SER A 56 -4.30 -8.26 -0.74
N MET A 57 -4.55 -7.00 -1.05
CA MET A 57 -3.50 -6.06 -1.44
C MET A 57 -2.37 -5.96 -0.39
N LEU A 58 -2.72 -5.99 0.90
CA LEU A 58 -1.75 -5.91 2.00
C LEU A 58 -0.91 -7.20 2.11
N ASP A 59 -1.51 -8.35 1.87
CA ASP A 59 -0.79 -9.64 1.85
C ASP A 59 0.22 -9.68 0.69
N TRP A 60 -0.19 -9.25 -0.50
CA TRP A 60 0.73 -9.14 -1.65
C TRP A 60 1.85 -8.14 -1.42
N LYS A 61 1.56 -7.02 -0.75
CA LYS A 61 2.59 -6.08 -0.31
C LYS A 61 3.63 -6.78 0.58
N ALA A 62 3.20 -7.53 1.58
CA ALA A 62 4.10 -8.27 2.46
C ALA A 62 4.94 -9.31 1.68
N LEU A 63 4.31 -10.05 0.75
CA LEU A 63 5.00 -11.03 -0.10
C LEU A 63 6.07 -10.38 -0.99
N PHE A 64 5.77 -9.27 -1.66
CA PHE A 64 6.73 -8.60 -2.54
C PHE A 64 7.88 -7.95 -1.76
N VAL A 65 7.60 -7.28 -0.65
CA VAL A 65 8.65 -6.72 0.21
C VAL A 65 9.55 -7.83 0.76
N SER A 66 8.95 -8.93 1.22
CA SER A 66 9.66 -10.13 1.66
C SER A 66 10.57 -10.69 0.57
N GLY A 67 10.05 -10.92 -0.64
CA GLY A 67 10.83 -11.44 -1.77
C GLY A 67 11.97 -10.50 -2.19
N HIS A 68 11.71 -9.20 -2.22
CA HIS A 68 12.72 -8.18 -2.54
C HIS A 68 13.84 -8.13 -1.50
N ALA A 69 13.50 -8.21 -0.21
CA ALA A 69 14.48 -8.20 0.88
C ALA A 69 15.44 -9.40 0.79
N ILE A 70 14.92 -10.60 0.51
CA ILE A 70 15.75 -11.79 0.27
C ILE A 70 16.62 -11.60 -0.97
N ALA A 71 16.05 -11.13 -2.08
CA ALA A 71 16.78 -10.92 -3.33
C ALA A 71 17.90 -9.85 -3.22
N THR A 72 17.78 -8.90 -2.29
CA THR A 72 18.76 -7.83 -2.05
C THR A 72 19.72 -8.12 -0.89
N GLY A 73 19.69 -9.34 -0.33
CA GLY A 73 20.61 -9.76 0.72
C GLY A 73 20.30 -9.15 2.09
N ARG A 74 19.05 -8.75 2.33
CA ARG A 74 18.55 -8.25 3.62
C ARG A 74 17.50 -9.21 4.16
N PRO A 75 17.87 -10.45 4.54
CA PRO A 75 16.92 -11.38 5.13
C PRO A 75 16.45 -10.81 6.46
N GLY A 76 15.17 -10.49 6.57
CA GLY A 76 14.59 -10.11 7.85
C GLY A 76 14.28 -11.32 8.72
N GLU A 77 14.01 -11.08 9.99
CA GLU A 77 13.86 -12.09 11.03
C GLU A 77 12.45 -12.68 11.05
N VAL A 78 12.33 -13.94 11.50
CA VAL A 78 11.03 -14.54 11.83
C VAL A 78 11.02 -14.79 13.32
N VAL A 79 10.09 -14.14 14.02
CA VAL A 79 9.93 -14.24 15.47
C VAL A 79 8.52 -14.69 15.81
N THR A 80 8.31 -15.10 17.06
CA THR A 80 6.98 -15.36 17.59
C THR A 80 6.27 -14.04 17.89
N GLY A 81 5.05 -13.89 17.40
CA GLY A 81 4.18 -12.76 17.68
C GLY A 81 3.47 -12.87 19.02
N LEU A 82 2.62 -11.89 19.30
CA LEU A 82 1.98 -11.75 20.61
C LEU A 82 0.97 -12.87 20.90
N GLU A 83 0.41 -13.48 19.85
CA GLU A 83 -0.57 -14.57 19.92
C GLU A 83 0.07 -15.94 19.59
N GLY A 84 1.42 -16.02 19.59
CA GLY A 84 2.15 -17.25 19.27
C GLY A 84 2.29 -17.54 17.77
N GLU A 85 1.83 -16.62 16.90
CA GLU A 85 1.95 -16.68 15.46
C GLU A 85 3.39 -16.44 14.98
N PHE A 86 3.74 -16.90 13.77
CA PHE A 86 5.03 -16.54 13.18
C PHE A 86 4.93 -15.18 12.48
N CYS A 87 5.67 -14.20 12.98
CA CYS A 87 5.77 -12.85 12.44
C CYS A 87 7.10 -12.67 11.72
N SER A 88 7.06 -12.26 10.47
CA SER A 88 8.26 -11.82 9.77
C SER A 88 8.49 -10.33 10.00
N ILE A 89 9.51 -9.99 10.78
CA ILE A 89 9.90 -8.61 11.06
C ILE A 89 10.94 -8.18 10.04
N ARG A 90 10.52 -7.33 9.10
CA ARG A 90 11.38 -6.73 8.07
C ARG A 90 10.93 -5.28 7.85
N GLU A 91 11.89 -4.35 7.84
CA GLU A 91 11.72 -2.94 7.41
C GLU A 91 12.50 -2.66 6.12
#